data_AF-X1KE20-F1
#
_entry.id   AF-X1KE20-F1
#
_cell.length_a   1.000
_cell.length_b   1.000
_cell.length_c   1.000
_cell.angle_alpha   90.00
_cell.angle_beta   90.00
_cell.angle_gamma   90.00
#
_symmetry.space_group_name_H-M   'P 1'
#
loop_
_entity.id
_entity.type
_entity.pdbx_description
1 polymer ?
#
loop_
_entity_poly.entity_id
_entity_poly.type
_entity_poly.pdbx_seq_one_letter_code
_entity_poly.pdbx_strand_id
1 'polypeptide(L)' 'MDYLYALADYYIKVGKFQEAKAIAEQMIAKHPSKKIGRDLLDFINRKLK' A
#
# COMPACT_ATOMS: atom_id res chain seq x y z
N MET A 1 -12.47 8.46 -0.55
CA MET A 1 -11.38 7.51 -0.24
C MET A 1 -11.08 6.73 -1.51
N ASP A 2 -9.82 6.72 -1.97
CA ASP A 2 -9.42 6.01 -3.19
C ASP A 2 -9.56 4.50 -3.00
N TYR A 3 -10.16 3.81 -3.98
CA TYR A 3 -10.34 2.35 -4.01
C TYR A 3 -9.05 1.57 -3.70
N LEU A 4 -7.91 2.09 -4.15
CA LEU A 4 -6.60 1.50 -3.91
C LEU A 4 -6.22 1.43 -2.42
N TYR A 5 -6.68 2.38 -1.60
CA TYR A 5 -6.42 2.34 -0.16
C TYR A 5 -7.16 1.19 0.51
N ALA A 6 -8.45 1.02 0.18
CA ALA A 6 -9.25 -0.09 0.70
C ALA A 6 -8.69 -1.44 0.25
N LEU A 7 -8.20 -1.52 -0.98
CA LEU A 7 -7.60 -2.73 -1.53
C LEU A 7 -6.27 -3.09 -0.83
N ALA A 8 -5.42 -2.09 -0.60
CA ALA A 8 -4.17 -2.30 0.13
C ALA A 8 -4.42 -2.69 1.60
N ASP A 9 -5.38 -2.04 2.28
CA ASP A 9 -5.77 -2.39 3.65
C ASP A 9 -6.32 -3.83 3.75
N TYR A 10 -7.11 -4.25 2.77
CA TYR A 10 -7.56 -5.64 2.67
C TYR A 10 -6.40 -6.62 2.53
N TYR A 11 -5.46 -6.37 1.61
CA TYR A 11 -4.30 -7.25 1.44
C TYR A 11 -3.41 -7.31 2.68
N ILE A 12 -3.24 -6.20 3.40
CA ILE A 12 -2.54 -6.17 4.69
C ILE A 12 -3.25 -7.05 5.72
N LYS A 13 -4.58 -6.94 5.85
CA LYS A 13 -5.38 -7.74 6.81
C LYS A 13 -5.32 -9.24 6.55
N VAL A 14 -5.25 -9.63 5.28
CA VAL A 14 -5.15 -11.05 4.87
C VAL A 14 -3.69 -11.55 4.92
N GLY A 15 -2.72 -10.70 5.27
CA GLY A 15 -1.29 -11.06 5.34
C GLY A 15 -0.60 -11.16 3.97
N LYS A 16 -1.27 -10.72 2.90
CA LYS A 16 -0.80 -10.69 1.52
C LYS A 16 0.04 -9.43 1.27
N PHE A 17 1.18 -9.35 1.95
CA PHE A 17 2.02 -8.13 1.95
C PHE A 17 2.67 -7.84 0.59
N GLN A 18 2.94 -8.86 -0.24
CA GLN A 18 3.48 -8.64 -1.59
C GLN A 18 2.45 -7.97 -2.50
N GLU A 19 1.19 -8.42 -2.47
CA GLU A 19 0.11 -7.79 -3.22
C GLU A 19 -0.19 -6.38 -2.68
N ALA A 20 -0.21 -6.21 -1.36
CA ALA A 20 -0.36 -4.90 -0.73
C ALA A 20 0.71 -3.91 -1.21
N LYS A 21 1.96 -4.38 -1.38
CA LYS A 21 3.08 -3.58 -1.88
C LYS A 21 2.80 -3.05 -3.29
N ALA A 22 2.38 -3.93 -4.19
CA ALA A 22 2.05 -3.54 -5.57
C ALA A 22 0.92 -2.50 -5.63
N ILE A 23 -0.08 -2.59 -4.74
CA ILE A 23 -1.14 -1.59 -4.64
C ILE A 23 -0.61 -0.25 -4.10
N ALA A 24 0.25 -0.28 -3.07
CA ALA A 24 0.87 0.92 -2.52
C ALA A 24 1.75 1.65 -3.56
N GLU A 25 2.49 0.91 -4.38
CA GLU A 25 3.26 1.46 -5.50
C GLU A 25 2.36 2.13 -6.56
N GLN A 26 1.23 1.49 -6.93
CA GLN A 26 0.24 2.10 -7.82
C GLN A 26 -0.40 3.37 -7.22
N MET A 27 -0.62 3.39 -5.91
CA MET A 27 -1.11 4.59 -5.21
C MET A 27 -0.12 5.76 -5.31
N ILE A 28 1.17 5.48 -5.12
CA ILE A 28 2.23 6.48 -5.25
C ILE A 28 2.31 6.99 -6.69
N ALA A 29 2.22 6.09 -7.68
CA ALA A 29 2.26 6.46 -9.09
C ALA A 29 1.08 7.38 -9.48
N LYS A 30 -0.13 7.10 -8.96
CA LYS A 30 -1.34 7.87 -9.27
C LYS A 30 -1.44 9.17 -8.47
N HIS A 31 -0.92 9.18 -7.25
CA HIS A 31 -0.96 10.32 -6.34
C HIS A 31 0.38 10.54 -5.64
N PRO A 32 1.43 10.95 -6.38
CA PRO A 32 2.78 11.09 -5.82
C PRO A 32 2.87 12.16 -4.71
N SER A 33 1.95 13.12 -4.71
CA SER A 33 1.81 14.16 -3.68
C SER A 33 1.25 13.64 -2.36
N LYS A 34 0.56 12.50 -2.34
CA LYS A 34 -0.01 11.94 -1.11
C LYS A 34 1.05 11.12 -0.37
N LYS A 35 1.43 11.56 0.83
CA LYS A 35 2.36 10.83 1.71
C LYS A 35 1.86 9.44 2.10
N ILE A 36 0.54 9.26 2.19
CA ILE A 36 -0.07 8.00 2.66
C ILE A 36 0.35 6.78 1.84
N GLY A 37 0.59 6.91 0.54
CA GLY A 37 1.06 5.79 -0.28
C GLY A 37 2.49 5.36 0.10
N ARG A 38 3.36 6.34 0.40
CA ARG A 38 4.73 6.10 0.85
C ARG A 38 4.78 5.51 2.26
N ASP A 39 3.99 6.07 3.18
CA ASP A 39 3.92 5.57 4.56
C ASP A 39 3.41 4.12 4.60
N LEU A 40 2.42 3.81 3.77
CA LEU A 40 1.88 2.45 3.61
C LEU A 40 2.92 1.49 3.03
N LEU A 41 3.65 1.93 1.98
CA LEU A 41 4.71 1.14 1.37
C LEU A 41 5.84 0.82 2.36
N ASP A 42 6.25 1.80 3.16
CA ASP A 42 7.26 1.62 4.21
C ASP A 42 6.80 0.63 5.29
N PHE A 43 5.54 0.74 5.72
CA PHE A 43 4.95 -0.21 6.66
C PHE A 43 4.96 -1.65 6.11
N ILE A 44 4.53 -1.83 4.85
CA ILE A 44 4.51 -3.13 4.18
C ILE A 44 5.92 -3.70 4.03
N ASN A 45 6.90 -2.89 3.62
CA ASN A 45 8.30 -3.31 3.49
C ASN A 45 8.90 -3.77 4.83
N ARG A 46 8.51 -3.14 5.95
CA ARG A 46 8.92 -3.58 7.29
C ARG A 46 8.31 -4.93 7.70
N LYS A 47 7.13 -5.27 7.17
CA LYS A 47 6.45 -6.55 7.43
C LYS A 47 6.94 -7.70 6.56
N LEU A 48 7.51 -7.39 5.40
CA LEU A 48 8.14 -8.35 4.48
C LEU A 48 9.58 -8.71 4.86
N LYS A 49 10.18 -7.99 5.81
CA LYS A 49 11.54 -8.18 6.29
C LYS A 49 11.57 -9.19 7.44
#